data_AF-A0A2V4BUW1-F1
#
_entry.id   AF-A0A2V4BUW1-F1
#
_cell.length_a   1.000
_cell.length_b   1.000
_cell.length_c   1.000
_cell.angle_alpha   90.00
_cell.angle_beta   90.00
_cell.angle_gamma   90.00
#
_symmetry.space_group_name_H-M   'P 1'
#
loop_
_entity.id
_entity.type
_entity.pdbx_description
1 polymer ?
#
loop_
_entity_poly.entity_id
_entity_poly.type
_entity_poly.pdbx_seq_one_letter_code
_entity_poly.pdbx_strand_id
1 'polypeptide(L)'
;MKNLLQKITHIYPSARVVDLSLLMFRISLSLELMVAHGLKKLGVGVAAAEQVPNPLHLPEAFNSLFADAANLVFPVFVIFGLFTRLAVLPILAVTLTGYFVLHWNDALLIKDTPYMYSLCYLFILAVGAGKYSLDSFFHKK
;
A
#
# COMPACT_ATOMS: atom_id res chain seq x y z
N MET A 1 20.37 -0.45 -33.84
CA MET A 1 18.92 -0.43 -33.54
C MET A 1 18.38 -1.79 -33.05
N LYS A 2 18.61 -2.91 -33.76
CA LYS A 2 18.15 -4.26 -33.32
C LYS A 2 18.57 -4.64 -31.88
N ASN A 3 19.81 -4.34 -31.48
CA ASN A 3 20.30 -4.61 -30.12
C ASN A 3 19.65 -3.75 -29.03
N LEU A 4 19.15 -2.55 -29.35
CA LEU A 4 18.45 -1.70 -28.39
C LEU A 4 17.02 -2.20 -28.20
N LEU A 5 16.33 -2.53 -29.30
CA LEU A 5 14.98 -3.08 -29.26
C LEU A 5 14.95 -4.38 -28.44
N GLN A 6 15.87 -5.31 -28.69
CA GLN A 6 15.97 -6.56 -27.94
C GLN A 6 16.21 -6.36 -26.42
N LYS A 7 16.97 -5.32 -26.03
CA LYS A 7 17.18 -5.00 -24.62
C LYS A 7 15.93 -4.44 -23.96
N ILE A 8 15.18 -3.57 -24.64
CA ILE A 8 13.98 -2.92 -24.09
C ILE A 8 12.80 -3.90 -24.06
N THR A 9 12.66 -4.77 -25.05
CA THR A 9 11.57 -5.76 -25.14
C THR A 9 11.90 -7.08 -24.44
N HIS A 10 12.91 -7.09 -23.56
CA HIS A 10 13.29 -8.31 -22.85
C HIS A 10 12.27 -8.65 -21.75
N ILE A 11 11.57 -9.77 -21.89
CA ILE A 11 10.44 -10.15 -21.03
C ILE A 11 10.83 -10.98 -19.79
N TYR A 12 12.09 -11.39 -19.67
CA TYR A 12 12.57 -12.25 -18.58
C TYR A 12 13.52 -11.50 -17.64
N PRO A 13 13.03 -10.74 -16.64
CA PRO A 13 13.93 -10.09 -15.69
C PRO A 13 14.72 -11.14 -14.89
N SER A 14 15.97 -10.82 -14.55
CA SER A 14 16.73 -11.66 -13.61
C SER A 14 16.07 -11.63 -12.22
N ALA A 15 16.26 -12.69 -11.42
CA ALA A 15 15.71 -12.76 -10.06
C ALA A 15 16.10 -11.55 -9.20
N ARG A 16 17.34 -11.06 -9.33
CA ARG A 16 17.83 -9.88 -8.61
C ARG A 16 17.04 -8.62 -8.97
N VAL A 17 16.67 -8.46 -10.24
CA VAL A 17 15.86 -7.32 -10.70
C VAL A 17 14.46 -7.44 -10.12
N VAL A 18 13.85 -8.61 -10.12
CA VAL A 18 12.52 -8.84 -9.50
C VAL A 18 12.54 -8.47 -8.01
N ASP A 19 13.51 -8.98 -7.25
CA ASP A 19 13.62 -8.70 -5.81
C ASP A 19 13.83 -7.21 -5.51
N LEU A 20 14.67 -6.54 -6.31
CA LEU A 20 14.91 -5.10 -6.17
C LEU A 20 13.66 -4.29 -6.54
N SER A 21 12.96 -4.66 -7.60
CA SER A 21 11.71 -4.04 -8.01
C SER A 21 10.64 -4.18 -6.94
N LEU A 22 10.52 -5.35 -6.28
CA LEU A 22 9.58 -5.55 -5.17
C LEU A 22 9.93 -4.68 -3.97
N LEU A 23 11.21 -4.54 -3.62
CA LEU A 23 11.66 -3.64 -2.56
C LEU A 23 11.27 -2.19 -2.88
N MET A 24 11.65 -1.71 -4.06
CA MET A 24 11.35 -0.35 -4.50
C MET A 24 9.85 -0.10 -4.56
N PHE A 25 9.07 -1.06 -5.07
CA PHE A 25 7.62 -0.96 -5.14
C PHE A 25 6.98 -0.85 -3.76
N ARG A 26 7.38 -1.71 -2.80
CA ARG A 26 6.89 -1.64 -1.41
C ARG A 26 7.22 -0.30 -0.77
N ILE A 27 8.45 0.20 -0.94
CA ILE A 27 8.87 1.50 -0.39
C ILE A 27 8.04 2.63 -0.98
N SER A 28 8.04 2.78 -2.30
CA SER A 28 7.40 3.91 -2.97
C SER A 28 5.89 3.95 -2.71
N LEU A 29 5.20 2.81 -2.83
CA LEU A 29 3.76 2.73 -2.60
C LEU A 29 3.38 3.05 -1.15
N SER A 30 4.13 2.51 -0.19
CA SER A 30 3.84 2.69 1.23
C SER A 30 4.15 4.11 1.69
N LEU A 31 5.25 4.70 1.20
CA LEU A 31 5.58 6.10 1.47
C LEU A 31 4.50 7.04 0.92
N GLU A 32 4.05 6.81 -0.32
CA GLU A 32 2.99 7.63 -0.92
C GLU A 32 1.68 7.52 -0.12
N LEU A 33 1.28 6.31 0.29
CA LEU A 33 0.12 6.13 1.16
C LEU A 33 0.25 6.90 2.48
N MET A 34 1.42 6.82 3.13
CA MET A 34 1.69 7.52 4.39
C MET A 34 1.61 9.03 4.21
N VAL A 35 2.25 9.58 3.18
CA VAL A 35 2.31 11.02 2.95
C VAL A 35 0.95 11.56 2.52
N ALA A 36 0.30 10.95 1.53
CA ALA A 36 -0.93 11.46 0.95
C ALA A 36 -2.16 11.20 1.84
N HIS A 37 -2.19 10.07 2.57
CA HIS A 37 -3.38 9.64 3.31
C HIS A 37 -3.17 9.40 4.81
N GLY A 38 -1.95 9.26 5.28
CA GLY A 38 -1.64 9.12 6.71
C GLY A 38 -1.43 10.47 7.37
N LEU A 39 -0.49 11.27 6.87
CA LEU A 39 -0.04 12.52 7.51
C LEU A 39 -1.14 13.57 7.66
N LYS A 40 -2.06 13.67 6.69
CA LYS A 40 -3.20 14.60 6.79
C LYS A 40 -4.15 14.32 7.95
N LYS A 41 -4.22 13.06 8.43
CA LYS A 41 -5.02 12.68 9.60
C LYS A 41 -4.37 13.12 10.92
N LEU A 42 -3.05 13.28 10.91
CA LEU A 42 -2.31 13.89 12.02
C LEU A 42 -2.25 15.43 11.92
N GLY A 43 -2.86 16.04 10.90
CA GLY A 43 -2.78 17.48 10.65
C GLY A 43 -1.45 17.95 10.05
N VAL A 44 -0.60 17.04 9.58
CA VAL A 44 0.68 17.39 8.98
C VAL A 44 0.47 17.75 7.50
N GLY A 45 0.93 18.94 7.10
CA GLY A 45 0.84 19.42 5.71
C GLY A 45 -0.54 19.96 5.29
N VAL A 46 -1.47 20.10 6.25
CA VAL A 46 -2.84 20.58 6.02
C VAL A 46 -3.22 21.65 7.06
N ALA A 47 -4.23 22.48 6.76
CA ALA A 47 -4.68 23.54 7.68
C ALA A 47 -5.39 23.00 8.93
N ALA A 48 -6.04 21.84 8.81
CA ALA A 48 -6.69 21.13 9.90
C ALA A 48 -6.60 19.62 9.65
N ALA A 49 -6.51 18.84 10.72
CA ALA A 49 -6.53 17.37 10.63
C ALA A 49 -7.81 16.88 9.95
N GLU A 50 -7.66 15.95 9.00
CA GLU A 50 -8.79 15.33 8.31
C GLU A 50 -9.63 14.50 9.29
N GLN A 51 -10.96 14.71 9.26
CA GLN A 51 -11.86 13.79 9.94
C GLN A 51 -11.98 12.50 9.15
N VAL A 52 -11.63 11.38 9.79
CA VAL A 52 -11.67 10.06 9.19
C VAL A 52 -13.14 9.67 8.91
N PRO A 53 -13.53 9.43 7.65
CA PRO A 53 -14.87 8.96 7.34
C PRO A 53 -15.18 7.64 8.06
N ASN A 54 -16.42 7.48 8.51
CA ASN A 54 -16.87 6.28 9.24
C ASN A 54 -18.09 5.63 8.56
N PRO A 55 -17.94 5.11 7.33
CA PRO A 55 -19.06 4.56 6.55
C PRO A 55 -19.63 3.26 7.15
N LEU A 56 -18.89 2.61 8.06
CA LEU A 56 -19.31 1.38 8.73
C LEU A 56 -19.95 1.63 10.10
N HIS A 57 -20.11 2.90 10.50
CA HIS A 57 -20.69 3.30 11.79
C HIS A 57 -20.04 2.61 13.01
N LEU A 58 -18.71 2.45 12.96
CA LEU A 58 -17.93 1.89 14.06
C LEU A 58 -17.82 2.89 15.22
N PRO A 59 -17.45 2.46 16.43
CA PRO A 59 -17.09 3.39 17.49
C PRO A 59 -15.99 4.36 17.01
N GLU A 60 -16.20 5.67 17.20
CA GLU A 60 -15.37 6.73 16.63
C GLU A 60 -13.87 6.53 16.92
N ALA A 61 -13.53 6.26 18.19
CA ALA A 61 -12.15 6.03 18.60
C ALA A 61 -11.51 4.83 17.90
N PHE A 62 -12.28 3.77 17.65
CA PHE A 62 -11.80 2.59 16.94
C PHE A 62 -11.62 2.88 15.45
N ASN A 63 -12.57 3.58 14.81
CA ASN A 63 -12.49 3.94 13.40
C ASN A 63 -11.24 4.78 13.11
N SER A 64 -11.01 5.84 13.89
CA SER A 64 -9.87 6.73 13.72
C SER A 64 -8.56 6.00 13.98
N LEU A 65 -8.45 5.26 15.09
CA LEU A 65 -7.24 4.49 15.40
C LEU A 65 -6.91 3.46 14.32
N PHE A 66 -7.91 2.73 13.83
CA PHE A 66 -7.71 1.72 12.80
C PHE A 66 -7.27 2.36 11.48
N ALA A 67 -7.91 3.47 11.07
CA ALA A 67 -7.59 4.16 9.84
C ALA A 67 -6.22 4.86 9.88
N ASP A 68 -5.80 5.35 11.04
CA ASP A 68 -4.47 5.92 11.26
C ASP A 68 -3.40 4.83 11.24
N ALA A 69 -3.63 3.72 11.97
CA ALA A 69 -2.71 2.60 11.97
C ALA A 69 -2.53 2.00 10.56
N ALA A 70 -3.64 1.83 9.81
CA ALA A 70 -3.62 1.34 8.44
C ALA A 70 -2.84 2.26 7.49
N ASN A 71 -2.85 3.57 7.69
CA ASN A 71 -2.18 4.51 6.80
C ASN A 71 -0.78 4.94 7.26
N LEU A 72 -0.40 4.71 8.52
CA LEU A 72 0.86 5.19 9.09
C LEU A 72 1.74 4.09 9.68
N VAL A 73 1.16 3.10 10.36
CA VAL A 73 1.91 2.07 11.09
C VAL A 73 2.15 0.85 10.21
N PHE A 74 1.08 0.29 9.63
CA PHE A 74 1.19 -0.89 8.77
C PHE A 74 2.04 -0.69 7.50
N PRO A 75 2.03 0.48 6.84
CA PRO A 75 2.91 0.72 5.69
C PRO A 75 4.39 0.68 6.08
N VAL A 76 4.77 1.02 7.33
CA VAL A 76 6.14 0.87 7.83
C VAL A 76 6.55 -0.60 7.86
N PHE A 77 5.67 -1.49 8.31
CA PHE A 77 5.94 -2.94 8.24
C PHE A 77 6.07 -3.43 6.80
N VAL A 78 5.26 -2.92 5.87
CA VAL A 78 5.36 -3.26 4.44
C VAL A 78 6.68 -2.75 3.83
N ILE A 79 7.14 -1.55 4.19
CA ILE A 79 8.43 -0.98 3.78
C ILE A 79 9.58 -1.93 4.15
N PHE A 80 9.65 -2.32 5.42
CA PHE A 80 10.71 -3.21 5.91
C PHE A 80 10.49 -4.68 5.49
N GLY A 81 9.29 -5.00 5.04
CA GLY A 81 8.91 -6.36 4.67
C GLY A 81 8.87 -7.26 5.90
N LEU A 82 8.19 -6.82 6.95
CA LEU A 82 7.98 -7.55 8.20
C LEU A 82 6.51 -7.98 8.29
N PHE A 83 6.28 -9.29 8.37
CA PHE A 83 4.97 -9.92 8.29
C PHE A 83 4.14 -9.36 7.13
N THR A 84 4.77 -9.19 5.96
CA THR A 84 4.28 -8.33 4.88
C THR A 84 2.84 -8.65 4.48
N ARG A 85 2.49 -9.94 4.33
CA ARG A 85 1.14 -10.36 3.97
C ARG A 85 0.10 -10.00 5.02
N LEU A 86 0.45 -10.08 6.31
CA LEU A 86 -0.44 -9.70 7.40
C LEU A 86 -0.54 -8.18 7.52
N ALA A 87 0.57 -7.46 7.37
CA ALA A 87 0.61 -6.01 7.45
C ALA A 87 -0.21 -5.33 6.34
N VAL A 88 -0.37 -5.98 5.19
CA VAL A 88 -1.21 -5.47 4.10
C VAL A 88 -2.71 -5.56 4.38
N LEU A 89 -3.17 -6.46 5.25
CA LEU A 89 -4.61 -6.68 5.46
C LEU A 89 -5.35 -5.45 6.04
N PRO A 90 -4.83 -4.75 7.07
CA PRO A 90 -5.48 -3.54 7.58
C PRO A 90 -5.48 -2.41 6.55
N ILE A 91 -4.42 -2.30 5.75
CA ILE A 91 -4.35 -1.33 4.64
C ILE A 91 -5.45 -1.62 3.63
N LEU A 92 -5.57 -2.88 3.18
CA LEU A 92 -6.60 -3.30 2.26
C LEU A 92 -8.01 -3.09 2.82
N ALA A 93 -8.23 -3.33 4.11
CA ALA A 93 -9.52 -3.08 4.72
C ALA A 93 -9.95 -1.62 4.53
N VAL A 94 -9.06 -0.65 4.80
CA VAL A 94 -9.36 0.78 4.61
C VAL A 94 -9.52 1.14 3.13
N THR A 95 -8.62 0.71 2.25
CA THR A 95 -8.68 1.10 0.83
C THR A 95 -9.85 0.46 0.09
N LEU A 96 -10.18 -0.80 0.40
CA LEU A 96 -11.34 -1.50 -0.17
C LEU A 96 -12.65 -0.92 0.37
N THR A 97 -12.75 -0.61 1.67
CA THR A 97 -13.91 0.10 2.22
C THR A 97 -14.06 1.48 1.58
N GLY A 98 -12.96 2.20 1.36
CA GLY A 98 -12.96 3.45 0.61
C GLY A 98 -13.58 3.29 -0.78
N TYR A 99 -13.15 2.29 -1.54
CA TYR A 99 -13.64 2.07 -2.90
C TYR A 99 -15.07 1.52 -2.97
N PHE A 100 -15.37 0.46 -2.23
CA PHE A 100 -16.62 -0.30 -2.34
C PHE A 100 -17.76 0.23 -1.48
N VAL A 101 -17.47 1.01 -0.43
CA VAL A 101 -18.48 1.49 0.51
C VAL A 101 -18.58 3.01 0.45
N LEU A 102 -17.50 3.72 0.78
CA LEU A 102 -17.52 5.18 0.88
C LEU A 102 -17.80 5.83 -0.49
N HIS A 103 -17.12 5.38 -1.53
CA HIS A 103 -17.21 5.96 -2.87
C HIS A 103 -18.00 5.10 -3.86
N TRP A 104 -18.88 4.20 -3.38
CA TRP A 104 -19.61 3.28 -4.26
C TRP A 104 -20.36 3.99 -5.40
N ASN A 105 -21.08 5.06 -5.05
CA ASN A 105 -21.91 5.85 -5.95
C ASN A 105 -21.17 7.00 -6.63
N ASP A 106 -19.89 7.22 -6.31
CA ASP A 106 -19.13 8.31 -6.89
C ASP A 106 -18.64 7.97 -8.31
N ALA A 107 -18.38 9.03 -9.08
CA ALA A 107 -17.77 8.91 -10.39
C ALA A 107 -16.41 8.21 -10.32
N LEU A 108 -16.04 7.50 -11.39
CA LEU A 108 -14.80 6.71 -11.43
C LEU A 108 -13.55 7.53 -11.12
N LEU A 109 -13.50 8.79 -11.55
CA LEU A 109 -12.38 9.71 -11.29
C LEU A 109 -12.22 10.10 -9.81
N ILE A 110 -13.24 9.91 -8.97
CA ILE A 110 -13.17 10.18 -7.53
C ILE A 110 -12.67 8.95 -6.77
N LYS A 111 -13.09 7.75 -7.21
CA LYS A 111 -12.80 6.49 -6.53
C LYS A 111 -11.60 5.72 -7.09
N ASP A 112 -10.93 6.24 -8.11
CA ASP A 112 -9.76 5.61 -8.72
C ASP A 112 -8.60 5.45 -7.73
N THR A 113 -8.41 6.39 -6.83
CA THR A 113 -7.30 6.41 -5.87
C THR A 113 -7.36 5.23 -4.89
N PRO A 114 -8.46 5.01 -4.12
CA PRO A 114 -8.56 3.82 -3.26
C PRO A 114 -8.55 2.51 -4.05
N TYR A 115 -9.02 2.52 -5.31
CA TYR A 115 -8.91 1.35 -6.20
C TYR A 115 -7.45 1.02 -6.53
N MET A 116 -6.65 2.01 -6.95
CA MET A 116 -5.26 1.79 -7.32
C MET A 116 -4.41 1.32 -6.14
N TYR A 117 -4.59 1.91 -4.95
CA TYR A 117 -3.96 1.39 -3.74
C TYR A 117 -4.36 -0.05 -3.46
N SER A 118 -5.66 -0.36 -3.52
CA SER A 118 -6.16 -1.72 -3.29
C SER A 118 -5.54 -2.72 -4.27
N LEU A 119 -5.46 -2.38 -5.54
CA LEU A 119 -4.84 -3.22 -6.58
C LEU A 119 -3.35 -3.47 -6.28
N CYS A 120 -2.60 -2.42 -5.95
CA CYS A 120 -1.18 -2.53 -5.64
C CYS A 120 -0.90 -3.34 -4.36
N TYR A 121 -1.72 -3.16 -3.32
CA TYR A 121 -1.59 -3.92 -2.09
C TYR A 121 -2.05 -5.38 -2.25
N LEU A 122 -3.06 -5.66 -3.08
CA LEU A 122 -3.42 -7.04 -3.48
C LEU A 122 -2.27 -7.72 -4.23
N PHE A 123 -1.55 -6.99 -5.08
CA PHE A 123 -0.34 -7.49 -5.72
C PHE A 123 0.75 -7.85 -4.70
N ILE A 124 1.01 -6.98 -3.71
CA ILE A 124 1.96 -7.28 -2.62
C ILE A 124 1.50 -8.48 -1.80
N LEU A 125 0.20 -8.61 -1.52
CA LEU A 125 -0.36 -9.76 -0.80
C LEU A 125 -0.09 -11.07 -1.54
N ALA A 126 -0.31 -11.08 -2.86
CA ALA A 126 -0.09 -12.25 -3.71
C ALA A 126 1.40 -12.62 -3.81
N VAL A 127 2.25 -11.66 -4.21
CA VAL A 127 3.67 -11.91 -4.50
C VAL A 127 4.52 -12.01 -3.24
N GLY A 128 4.17 -11.29 -2.18
CA GLY A 128 4.92 -11.21 -0.93
C GLY A 128 6.04 -10.16 -0.96
N ALA A 129 6.96 -10.26 0.00
CA ALA A 129 7.96 -9.23 0.29
C ALA A 129 9.18 -9.23 -0.66
N GLY A 130 9.49 -10.37 -1.27
CA GLY A 130 10.75 -10.59 -1.98
C GLY A 130 11.96 -10.75 -1.04
N LYS A 131 13.15 -10.99 -1.63
CA LYS A 131 14.38 -11.33 -0.88
C LYS A 131 14.88 -10.24 0.06
N TYR A 132 14.73 -8.96 -0.31
CA TYR A 132 15.17 -7.83 0.51
C TYR A 132 14.08 -7.43 1.50
N SER A 133 13.80 -8.30 2.46
CA SER A 133 12.77 -8.13 3.49
C SER A 133 13.25 -8.67 4.83
N LEU A 134 12.72 -8.15 5.93
CA LEU A 134 12.94 -8.74 7.24
C LEU A 134 12.34 -10.16 7.34
N ASP A 135 11.27 -10.43 6.59
CA ASP A 135 10.65 -11.76 6.44
C ASP A 135 11.65 -12.82 5.95
N SER A 136 12.65 -12.42 5.15
CA SER A 136 13.69 -13.32 4.65
C SER A 136 14.55 -13.92 5.76
N PHE A 137 14.72 -13.23 6.90
CA PHE A 137 15.51 -13.74 8.02
C PHE A 137 14.87 -14.98 8.66
N PHE A 138 13.54 -15.09 8.64
CA PHE A 138 12.83 -16.27 9.16
C PHE A 138 12.87 -17.47 8.21
N HIS A 139 13.23 -17.25 6.95
CA HIS A 139 13.23 -18.29 5.91
C HIS A 139 14.65 -18.75 5.52
N LYS A 140 15.69 -18.12 6.05
CA LYS A 140 17.07 -18.61 5.91
C LYS A 140 17.28 -19.81 6.85
N LYS A 141 17.25 -21.01 6.26
CA LYS A 141 17.97 -22.18 6.79
C LYS A 141 19.36 -22.23 6.18
#